data_AF-A0A7Y8AX72-F1
#
_entry.id   AF-A0A7Y8AX72-F1
#
_cell.length_a   1.000
_cell.length_b   1.000
_cell.length_c   1.000
_cell.angle_alpha   90.00
_cell.angle_beta   90.00
_cell.angle_gamma   90.00
#
_symmetry.space_group_name_H-M   'P 1'
#
loop_
_entity.id
_entity.type
_entity.pdbx_description
1 polymer ?
#
loop_
_entity_poly.entity_id
_entity_poly.type
_entity_poly.pdbx_seq_one_letter_code
_entity_poly.pdbx_strand_id
1 'polypeptide(L)'
;MKPSAQFKNYRVQLKVFEEATSRELRKLALFTGEDEYGNPIVEMEIQGCGRGYTPNKKLLEHPILNENMNRAVVKFDRETKKPYTAFPVSNRKC
;
A
#
# COMPACT_ATOMS: atom_id res chain seq x y z
N MET A 1 12.85 -3.40 -4.38
CA MET A 1 12.74 -4.60 -3.49
C MET A 1 11.30 -5.10 -3.53
N LYS A 2 11.02 -6.40 -3.64
CA LYS A 2 9.64 -6.91 -3.67
C LYS A 2 9.12 -7.07 -2.22
N PRO A 3 8.20 -6.24 -1.73
CA PRO A 3 7.63 -6.46 -0.41
C PRO A 3 6.79 -7.74 -0.42
N SER A 4 7.04 -8.65 0.52
CA SER A 4 6.17 -9.80 0.77
C SER A 4 5.15 -9.39 1.82
N ALA A 5 3.99 -8.94 1.36
CA ALA A 5 2.94 -8.42 2.23
C ALA A 5 1.56 -8.81 1.68
N GLN A 6 0.62 -9.05 2.59
CA GLN A 6 -0.76 -9.42 2.27
C GLN A 6 -1.73 -8.69 3.20
N PHE A 7 -2.90 -8.33 2.69
CA PHE A 7 -3.98 -7.85 3.53
C PHE A 7 -4.43 -8.93 4.51
N LYS A 8 -4.96 -8.52 5.68
CA LYS A 8 -5.46 -9.49 6.67
C LYS A 8 -6.64 -10.29 6.15
N ASN A 9 -7.47 -9.69 5.30
CA ASN A 9 -8.61 -10.32 4.65
C ASN A 9 -9.08 -9.47 3.46
N TYR A 10 -10.00 -10.04 2.68
CA TYR A 10 -10.56 -9.40 1.49
C TYR A 10 -11.36 -8.11 1.80
N ARG A 11 -11.99 -8.01 2.98
CA ARG A 11 -12.79 -6.82 3.36
C ARG A 11 -11.92 -5.59 3.53
N VAL A 12 -10.73 -5.77 4.12
CA VAL A 12 -9.75 -4.69 4.23
C VAL A 12 -9.25 -4.27 2.85
N GLN A 13 -8.94 -5.24 1.97
CA GLN A 13 -8.53 -4.94 0.61
C GLN A 13 -9.61 -4.16 -0.15
N LEU A 14 -10.88 -4.56 -0.05
CA LEU A 14 -11.99 -3.83 -0.68
C LEU A 14 -12.09 -2.40 -0.15
N LYS A 15 -12.05 -2.22 1.18
CA LYS A 15 -12.05 -0.89 1.81
C LYS A 15 -10.91 0.01 1.28
N VAL A 16 -9.71 -0.55 1.13
CA VAL A 16 -8.55 0.18 0.57
C VAL A 16 -8.85 0.66 -0.85
N PHE A 17 -9.43 -0.19 -1.70
CA PHE A 17 -9.80 0.20 -3.07
C PHE A 17 -10.89 1.26 -3.08
N GLU A 18 -11.96 1.10 -2.30
CA GLU A 18 -13.04 2.09 -2.18
C GLU A 18 -12.52 3.45 -1.71
N GLU A 19 -11.63 3.47 -0.72
CA GLU A 19 -10.99 4.69 -0.25
C GLU A 19 -10.13 5.32 -1.36
N ALA A 20 -9.41 4.53 -2.14
CA ALA A 20 -8.55 5.06 -3.20
C ALA A 20 -9.34 5.60 -4.40
N THR A 21 -10.43 4.94 -4.80
CA THR A 21 -11.21 5.30 -6.00
C THR A 21 -12.26 6.36 -5.73
N SER A 22 -12.77 6.48 -4.50
CA SER A 22 -13.78 7.49 -4.13
C SER A 22 -13.22 8.90 -3.91
N ARG A 23 -11.91 9.12 -4.06
CA ARG A 23 -11.26 10.40 -3.75
C ARG A 23 -11.79 11.56 -4.57
N GLU A 24 -12.04 11.34 -5.86
CA GLU A 24 -12.61 12.33 -6.76
C GLU A 24 -14.01 12.76 -6.31
N LEU A 25 -14.88 11.80 -6.00
CA LEU A 25 -16.22 12.05 -5.46
C LEU A 25 -16.18 12.86 -4.16
N ARG A 26 -15.13 12.66 -3.35
CA ARG A 26 -14.88 13.38 -2.10
C ARG A 26 -14.16 14.73 -2.27
N LYS A 27 -13.92 15.17 -3.51
CA LYS A 27 -13.18 16.41 -3.83
C LYS A 27 -11.76 16.44 -3.23
N LEU A 28 -11.14 15.26 -3.10
CA LEU A 28 -9.76 15.11 -2.66
C LEU A 28 -8.81 15.05 -3.86
N ALA A 29 -7.54 15.36 -3.65
CA ALA A 29 -6.50 15.11 -4.65
C ALA A 29 -6.53 13.63 -5.06
N LEU A 30 -6.62 13.36 -6.37
CA LEU A 30 -6.76 12.01 -6.93
C LEU A 30 -5.67 11.06 -6.44
N PHE A 31 -4.43 11.55 -6.36
CA PHE A 31 -3.26 10.78 -5.96
C PHE A 31 -2.56 11.47 -4.79
N THR A 32 -1.83 10.71 -3.99
CA THR A 32 -1.02 11.23 -2.88
C THR A 32 0.47 11.30 -3.24
N GLY A 33 0.87 10.72 -4.37
CA GLY A 33 2.24 10.73 -4.86
C GLY A 33 2.42 9.84 -6.08
N GLU A 34 3.67 9.51 -6.36
CA GLU A 34 4.09 8.61 -7.43
C GLU A 34 5.05 7.55 -6.89
N ASP A 35 5.07 6.37 -7.52
CA ASP A 35 6.08 5.36 -7.24
C ASP A 35 7.42 5.63 -7.94
N GLU A 36 8.41 4.77 -7.71
CA GLU A 36 9.76 4.85 -8.30
C GLU A 36 9.78 4.88 -9.84
N TYR A 37 8.68 4.49 -10.48
CA TYR A 37 8.52 4.43 -11.93
C TYR A 37 7.60 5.55 -12.48
N GLY A 38 7.18 6.50 -11.63
CA GLY A 38 6.27 7.59 -12.02
C GLY A 38 4.81 7.15 -12.18
N ASN A 39 4.43 5.98 -11.65
CA ASN A 39 3.01 5.59 -11.62
C ASN A 39 2.32 6.31 -10.46
N PRO A 40 1.12 6.89 -10.68
CA PRO A 40 0.38 7.52 -9.61
C PRO A 40 0.00 6.52 -8.52
N ILE A 41 0.06 6.97 -7.26
CA ILE A 41 -0.31 6.15 -6.10
C ILE A 41 -1.25 6.90 -5.17
N VAL A 42 -2.02 6.13 -4.41
CA VAL A 42 -2.70 6.58 -3.21
C VAL A 42 -2.14 5.80 -2.03
N GLU A 43 -1.45 6.49 -1.13
CA GLU A 43 -1.03 6.01 0.19
C GLU A 43 -2.07 6.46 1.23
N MET A 44 -2.46 5.54 2.11
CA MET A 44 -3.44 5.79 3.16
C MET A 44 -3.08 5.04 4.43
N GLU A 45 -3.50 5.58 5.57
CA GLU A 45 -3.34 4.94 6.87
C GLU A 45 -4.60 4.14 7.22
N ILE A 46 -4.44 2.82 7.38
CA ILE A 46 -5.48 1.89 7.83
C ILE A 46 -4.84 0.96 8.86
N GLN A 47 -5.18 1.18 10.13
CA GLN A 47 -4.62 0.43 11.26
C GLN A 47 -4.83 -1.08 11.08
N GLY A 48 -3.76 -1.86 11.22
CA GLY A 48 -3.77 -3.30 11.11
C GLY A 48 -4.28 -3.83 9.77
N CYS A 49 -4.11 -3.09 8.68
CA CYS A 49 -4.63 -3.48 7.37
C CYS A 49 -4.02 -4.78 6.81
N GLY A 50 -2.80 -5.09 7.21
CA GLY A 50 -2.09 -6.25 6.67
C GLY A 50 -0.95 -6.72 7.53
N ARG A 51 -0.26 -7.73 7.00
CA ARG A 51 0.97 -8.28 7.55
C ARG A 51 1.96 -8.54 6.44
N GLY A 52 3.23 -8.63 6.80
CA GLY A 52 4.28 -8.97 5.85
C GLY A 52 5.67 -8.88 6.47
N TYR A 53 6.68 -9.16 5.67
CA TYR A 53 8.07 -9.15 6.10
C TYR A 53 8.74 -7.83 5.75
N THR A 54 9.43 -7.22 6.72
CA THR A 54 10.30 -6.07 6.52
C THR A 54 11.77 -6.53 6.58
N PRO A 55 12.65 -6.09 5.66
CA PRO A 55 14.07 -6.43 5.74
C PRO A 55 14.67 -6.01 7.06
N ASN A 56 15.56 -6.85 7.55
CA ASN A 56 16.38 -6.53 8.70
C ASN A 56 17.74 -6.03 8.22
N LYS A 57 18.00 -4.73 8.38
CA LYS A 57 19.26 -4.08 7.94
C LYS A 57 20.51 -4.67 8.60
N LYS A 58 20.37 -5.29 9.77
CA LYS A 58 21.49 -5.91 10.50
C LYS A 58 21.70 -7.37 10.12
N LEU A 59 20.64 -8.10 9.77
CA LEU A 59 20.70 -9.51 9.36
C LEU A 59 19.79 -9.73 8.15
N LEU A 60 20.36 -9.63 6.94
CA LEU A 60 19.59 -9.73 5.69
C LEU A 60 18.85 -11.06 5.53
N GLU A 61 19.39 -12.14 6.07
CA GLU A 61 18.81 -13.49 6.02
C GLU A 61 17.63 -13.68 6.99
N HIS A 62 17.44 -12.76 7.94
CA HIS A 62 16.40 -12.86 8.99
C HIS A 62 15.42 -11.69 8.91
N PRO A 63 14.48 -11.70 7.94
CA PRO A 63 13.47 -10.66 7.83
C PRO A 63 12.54 -10.65 9.04
N ILE A 64 12.05 -9.46 9.41
CA ILE A 64 11.18 -9.27 10.56
C ILE A 64 9.72 -9.33 10.10
N LEU A 65 8.97 -10.28 10.65
CA LEU A 65 7.53 -10.34 10.45
C LEU A 65 6.86 -9.15 11.16
N ASN A 66 6.10 -8.36 10.41
CA ASN A 66 5.22 -7.33 10.93
C ASN A 66 3.77 -7.79 10.75
N GLU A 67 3.13 -8.17 11.86
CA GLU A 67 1.72 -8.62 11.89
C GLU A 67 0.70 -7.47 11.76
N ASN A 68 1.15 -6.23 11.94
CA ASN A 68 0.30 -5.05 11.98
C ASN A 68 0.90 -3.92 11.14
N MET A 69 0.81 -4.07 9.82
CA MET A 69 1.03 -2.97 8.89
C MET A 69 -0.15 -2.01 8.94
N ASN A 70 0.12 -0.72 9.13
CA ASN A 70 -0.90 0.30 9.37
C ASN A 70 -1.11 1.22 8.17
N ARG A 71 -0.47 0.94 7.04
CA ARG A 71 -0.59 1.72 5.81
C ARG A 71 -0.82 0.81 4.63
N ALA A 72 -1.51 1.33 3.63
CA ALA A 72 -1.74 0.67 2.36
C ALA A 72 -1.44 1.62 1.21
N VAL A 73 -0.96 1.04 0.11
CA VAL A 73 -0.72 1.76 -1.15
C VAL A 73 -1.56 1.11 -2.23
N VAL A 74 -2.24 1.93 -3.02
CA VAL A 74 -2.90 1.55 -4.26
C VAL A 74 -2.14 2.19 -5.41
N LYS A 75 -1.75 1.39 -6.40
CA LYS A 75 -1.11 1.87 -7.62
C LYS A 75 -2.10 1.98 -8.75
N PHE A 76 -1.93 3.03 -9.54
CA PHE A 76 -2.75 3.34 -10.68
C PHE A 76 -1.90 3.32 -11.94
N ASP A 77 -2.53 2.86 -13.02
CA ASP A 77 -1.92 2.92 -14.34
C ASP A 77 -1.74 4.39 -14.78
N ARG A 78 -0.60 4.69 -15.40
CA ARG A 78 -0.22 6.07 -15.70
C ARG A 78 -1.13 6.71 -16.75
N GLU A 79 -1.63 5.94 -17.70
CA GLU A 79 -2.43 6.44 -18.82
C GLU A 79 -3.93 6.40 -18.49
N THR A 80 -4.43 5.22 -18.13
CA THR A 80 -5.85 4.98 -17.89
C THR A 80 -6.34 5.46 -16.52
N LYS A 81 -5.42 5.75 -15.59
CA LYS A 81 -5.70 6.10 -14.19
C LYS A 81 -6.57 5.05 -13.47
N LYS A 82 -6.58 3.81 -13.95
CA LYS A 82 -7.28 2.69 -13.30
C LYS A 82 -6.37 2.03 -12.26
N PRO A 83 -6.90 1.65 -11.09
CA PRO A 83 -6.13 0.92 -10.10
C PRO A 83 -5.84 -0.50 -10.62
N TYR A 84 -4.60 -0.96 -10.51
CA TYR A 84 -4.21 -2.31 -10.94
C TYR A 84 -3.66 -3.19 -9.80
N THR A 85 -3.24 -2.59 -8.69
CA THR A 85 -2.81 -3.34 -7.50
C THR A 85 -2.93 -2.52 -6.23
N ALA A 86 -3.09 -3.21 -5.10
CA ALA A 86 -3.06 -2.63 -3.76
C ALA A 86 -2.32 -3.58 -2.81
N PHE A 87 -1.57 -3.01 -1.88
CA PHE A 87 -0.84 -3.82 -0.89
C PHE A 87 -0.61 -3.03 0.41
N PRO A 88 -0.55 -3.72 1.56
CA PRO A 88 -0.14 -3.11 2.81
C PRO A 88 1.37 -2.82 2.80
N VAL A 89 1.76 -1.74 3.46
CA VAL A 89 3.14 -1.29 3.59
C VAL A 89 3.52 -1.06 5.05
N SER A 90 4.77 -1.36 5.37
CA SER A 90 5.32 -1.11 6.70
C SER A 90 5.55 0.39 6.90
N ASN A 91 5.33 0.89 8.12
CA ASN A 91 5.70 2.27 8.48
C ASN A 91 7.22 2.50 8.50
N ARG A 92 8.02 1.41 8.51
CA ARG A 92 9.47 1.52 8.43
C ARG A 92 9.87 1.81 6.99
N LYS A 93 10.25 3.07 6.72
CA LYS A 93 11.01 3.39 5.51
C LYS A 93 12.29 2.55 5.53
N CYS A 94 12.43 1.69 4.53
CA CYS A 94 13.66 0.92 4.31
C CYS A 94 14.79 1.87 3.89
#